data_AF-A0A7L3JCM2-F1
#
_entry.id   AF-A0A7L3JCM2-F1
#
_cell.length_a   1.000
_cell.length_b   1.000
_cell.length_c   1.000
_cell.angle_alpha   90.00
_cell.angle_beta   90.00
_cell.angle_gamma   90.00
#
_symmetry.space_group_name_H-M   'P 1'
#
loop_
_entity.id
_entity.type
_entity.pdbx_description
1 polymer ?
#
loop_
_entity_poly.entity_id
_entity_poly.type
_entity_poly.pdbx_seq_one_letter_code
_entity_poly.pdbx_strand_id
1 'polypeptide(L)' 'FLLSKEMFNPYYGLFEYSATDNYTLQINPNSGLCNEDHLSYFKFIGRVAGMAVYHGKLLD' A
#
# COMPACT_ATOMS: atom_id res chain seq x y z
N PHE A 1 9.98 -0.30 -7.75
CA PHE A 1 9.75 -1.43 -8.65
C PHE A 1 9.41 -2.74 -7.95
N LEU A 2 10.34 -3.56 -7.43
CA LEU A 2 9.93 -4.87 -6.87
C LEU A 2 9.09 -4.72 -5.59
N LEU A 3 9.52 -3.83 -4.69
CA LEU A 3 8.86 -3.61 -3.40
C LEU A 3 7.51 -2.89 -3.55
N SER A 4 7.42 -1.86 -4.40
CA SER A 4 6.16 -1.13 -4.65
C SER A 4 5.11 -2.04 -5.26
N LYS A 5 5.49 -2.93 -6.18
CA LYS A 5 4.57 -3.88 -6.82
C LYS A 5 4.05 -4.94 -5.85
N GLU A 6 4.87 -5.41 -4.91
CA GLU A 6 4.45 -6.29 -3.81
C GLU A 6 3.54 -5.56 -2.81
N MET A 7 3.85 -4.29 -2.48
CA MET A 7 3.05 -3.49 -1.54
C MET A 7 1.62 -3.21 -2.03
N PHE A 8 1.44 -3.09 -3.34
CA PHE A 8 0.13 -2.88 -3.97
C PHE A 8 -0.47 -4.15 -4.56
N ASN A 9 0.05 -5.32 -4.19
CA ASN A 9 -0.46 -6.57 -4.71
C ASN A 9 -1.87 -6.85 -4.14
N PRO A 10 -2.90 -7.01 -4.99
CA PRO A 10 -4.28 -7.22 -4.56
C PRO A 10 -4.47 -8.50 -3.75
N TYR A 11 -3.55 -9.48 -3.85
CA TYR A 11 -3.58 -10.69 -3.03
C TYR A 11 -3.43 -10.41 -1.52
N TYR A 12 -2.79 -9.30 -1.12
CA TYR A 12 -2.69 -8.94 0.30
C TYR A 12 -3.94 -8.24 0.84
N GLY A 13 -4.88 -7.83 -0.03
CA GLY A 13 -6.14 -7.20 0.35
C GLY A 13 -6.00 -5.83 1.02
N LEU A 14 -4.83 -5.19 0.95
CA LEU A 14 -4.52 -3.95 1.67
C LEU A 14 -5.12 -2.70 1.00
N PHE A 15 -5.11 -2.66 -0.33
CA PHE A 15 -5.59 -1.53 -1.12
C PHE A 15 -6.58 -1.98 -2.18
N GLU A 16 -7.52 -1.10 -2.51
CA GLU A 16 -8.43 -1.25 -3.64
C GLU A 16 -8.33 -0.04 -4.58
N TYR A 17 -8.70 -0.22 -5.84
CA TYR A 17 -8.77 0.90 -6.77
C TYR A 17 -9.92 1.82 -6.38
N SER A 18 -9.63 3.12 -6.27
CA SER A 18 -10.69 4.11 -6.08
C SER A 18 -11.64 4.05 -7.27
N ALA A 19 -12.94 3.94 -7.01
CA ALA A 19 -13.97 3.87 -8.06
C ALA A 19 -13.97 5.08 -9.02
N THR A 20 -13.30 6.18 -8.64
CA THR A 20 -13.19 7.40 -9.44
C THR A 20 -12.07 7.34 -10.47
N ASP A 21 -10.96 6.64 -10.21
CA ASP A 21 -9.80 6.58 -11.11
C ASP A 21 -8.95 5.32 -10.86
N ASN A 22 -8.76 4.48 -11.90
CA ASN A 22 -7.87 3.30 -11.89
C ASN A 22 -6.38 3.62 -11.62
N TYR A 23 -6.05 4.91 -11.50
CA TYR A 23 -4.70 5.40 -11.17
C TYR A 23 -4.51 5.66 -9.69
N THR A 24 -5.58 5.62 -8.89
CA THR A 24 -5.54 5.93 -7.47
C THR A 24 -5.92 4.71 -6.64
N LEU A 25 -5.08 4.39 -5.65
CA LEU A 25 -5.31 3.31 -4.70
C LEU A 25 -5.80 3.90 -3.39
N GLN A 26 -6.85 3.31 -2.82
CA GLN A 26 -7.34 3.63 -1.48
C GLN A 26 -7.19 2.44 -0.55
N ILE A 27 -7.17 2.71 0.75
CA ILE A 27 -7.14 1.67 1.78
C ILE A 27 -8.44 0.86 1.68
N ASN A 28 -8.32 -0.46 1.55
CA ASN A 28 -9.49 -1.33 1.55
C ASN A 28 -10.09 -1.38 2.97
N PRO A 29 -11.34 -0.94 3.20
CA PRO A 29 -11.97 -0.97 4.51
C PRO A 29 -12.21 -2.41 5.00
N ASN A 30 -12.21 -3.39 4.09
CA ASN A 30 -12.30 -4.82 4.41
C ASN A 30 -10.91 -5.47 4.59
N SER A 31 -9.82 -4.70 4.58
CA SER A 31 -8.46 -5.24 4.76
C SER A 31 -8.30 -6.06 6.05
N GLY A 32 -9.00 -5.70 7.13
CA GLY A 32 -9.00 -6.46 8.38
C GLY A 32 -9.73 -7.80 8.34
N LEU A 33 -10.62 -8.03 7.36
CA LEU A 33 -11.26 -9.33 7.12
C LEU A 33 -10.39 -10.25 6.27
N CYS A 34 -9.61 -9.68 5.35
CA CYS A 34 -8.72 -10.44 4.47
C CYS A 34 -7.36 -10.75 5.12
N ASN A 35 -6.88 -9.88 6.04
CA ASN A 35 -5.53 -9.98 6.58
C ASN A 35 -5.47 -9.48 8.03
N GLU A 36 -5.23 -10.37 8.98
CA GLU A 36 -5.15 -10.03 10.42
C GLU A 36 -4.00 -9.07 10.72
N ASP A 37 -2.91 -9.14 9.95
CA ASP A 37 -1.71 -8.31 10.11
C ASP A 37 -1.75 -7.00 9.31
N HIS A 38 -2.88 -6.63 8.70
CA HIS A 38 -2.99 -5.44 7.83
C HIS A 38 -2.42 -4.16 8.47
N LEU A 39 -2.60 -3.95 9.78
CA LEU A 39 -2.05 -2.80 10.51
C LEU A 39 -0.51 -2.77 10.50
N SER A 40 0.14 -3.94 10.66
CA SER A 40 1.59 -4.07 10.58
C SER A 40 2.09 -3.74 9.18
N TYR A 41 1.37 -4.18 8.15
CA TYR A 41 1.66 -3.83 6.76
C TYR A 41 1.52 -2.33 6.50
N PHE A 42 0.43 -1.69 6.94
CA PHE A 42 0.26 -0.23 6.80
C PHE A 42 1.38 0.55 7.49
N LYS A 43 1.80 0.13 8.68
CA LYS A 43 2.93 0.73 9.39
C LYS A 43 4.25 0.57 8.63
N PHE A 44 4.48 -0.59 8.04
CA PHE A 44 5.66 -0.84 7.19
C PHE A 44 5.63 0.05 5.94
N ILE A 45 4.51 0.10 5.23
CA ILE A 45 4.32 0.92 4.04
C ILE A 45 4.53 2.41 4.35
N GLY A 46 3.97 2.90 5.44
CA GLY A 46 4.16 4.28 5.89
C GLY A 46 5.62 4.62 6.19
N ARG A 47 6.39 3.68 6.77
CA ARG A 47 7.83 3.86 7.00
C ARG A 47 8.62 3.89 5.69
N VAL A 48 8.32 2.99 4.76
CA VAL A 48 8.98 2.95 3.44
C VAL A 48 8.68 4.22 2.65
N ALA A 49 7.43 4.69 2.65
CA ALA A 49 7.03 5.95 2.03
C ALA A 49 7.78 7.14 2.68
N GLY A 50 7.82 7.21 4.01
CA GLY A 50 8.57 8.25 4.73
C GLY A 50 10.07 8.24 4.43
N MET A 51 10.69 7.06 4.35
CA MET A 51 12.10 6.92 3.97
C MET A 51 12.35 7.35 2.52
N ALA A 52 11.45 7.02 1.60
CA ALA A 52 11.58 7.43 0.20
C ALA A 52 11.49 8.96 0.03
N VAL A 53 10.53 9.59 0.73
CA VAL A 53 10.42 11.06 0.80
C VAL A 53 11.69 11.66 1.41
N TYR A 54 12.19 11.11 2.52
CA TYR A 54 13.40 11.59 3.19
C TYR A 54 14.65 11.51 2.29
N HIS A 55 14.81 10.41 1.54
CA HIS A 55 15.93 10.24 0.62
C HIS A 55 15.75 10.94 -0.73
N GLY A 56 14.61 11.61 -0.98
CA GLY A 56 14.32 12.25 -2.27
C GLY A 56 14.26 11.26 -3.43
N LYS A 57 13.96 9.99 -3.17
CA LYS A 57 13.84 8.94 -4.18
C LYS A 57 12.36 8.70 -4.45
N LEU A 58 11.98 8.74 -5.73
CA LEU A 58 10.64 8.35 -6.15
C LEU A 58 10.45 6.84 -5.93
N LEU A 59 9.44 6.49 -5.14
CA LEU A 59 8.85 5.15 -5.18
C LEU A 59 7.95 5.10 -6.41
N ASP A 60 8.46 4.52 -7.49
CA ASP A 60 7.68 4.05 -8.63
C ASP A 60 7.35 2.56 -8.45
#